data_AF-A0A351YDV0-F1
#
_entry.id   AF-A0A351YDV0-F1
#
_cell.length_a   1.000
_cell.length_b   1.000
_cell.length_c   1.000
_cell.angle_alpha   90.00
_cell.angle_beta   90.00
_cell.angle_gamma   90.00
#
_symmetry.space_group_name_H-M   'P 1'
#
loop_
_entity.id
_entity.type
_entity.pdbx_description
1 polymer ?
#
loop_
_entity_poly.entity_id
_entity_poly.type
_entity_poly.pdbx_seq_one_letter_code
_entity_poly.pdbx_strand_id
1 'polypeptide(L)'
;MKEELVKKAYDIAKERYAAVGVDTDKVLEQMQNFHLSLHCWQADDVIGFETGSGSLTGGIQTTGNYPGRARNIDELRQDILKATSYIPGTHRLNLHEIYGDFQGQPVDRDQVEPKHFQSWIEWGKEHNMKLDFNSTSFSHPKSGNLSLANPDEGIRNFW
;
A
#
# COMPACT_ATOMS: atom_id res chain seq x y z
N MET A 1 1.61 29.99 -7.19
CA MET A 1 0.24 30.56 -7.26
C MET A 1 0.08 31.57 -6.15
N LYS A 2 -0.58 32.71 -6.40
CA LYS A 2 -0.88 33.65 -5.31
C LYS A 2 -2.03 33.05 -4.49
N GLU A 3 -1.76 32.65 -3.25
CA GLU A 3 -2.71 32.06 -2.30
C GLU A 3 -4.07 32.79 -2.26
N GLU A 4 -4.02 34.12 -2.38
CA GLU A 4 -5.19 35.00 -2.46
C GLU A 4 -6.16 34.64 -3.60
N LEU A 5 -5.66 34.25 -4.77
CA LEU A 5 -6.50 33.87 -5.90
C LEU A 5 -7.23 32.54 -5.64
N VAL A 6 -6.56 31.61 -4.96
CA VAL A 6 -7.16 30.32 -4.58
C VAL A 6 -8.29 30.53 -3.57
N LYS A 7 -8.06 31.38 -2.55
CA LYS A 7 -9.08 31.73 -1.54
C LYS A 7 -10.28 32.40 -2.18
N LYS A 8 -10.07 33.43 -3.01
CA LYS A 8 -11.16 34.11 -3.74
C LYS A 8 -11.97 33.16 -4.61
N ALA A 9 -11.30 32.24 -5.31
CA ALA A 9 -11.99 31.23 -6.12
C ALA A 9 -12.80 30.26 -5.26
N TYR A 10 -12.27 29.85 -4.10
CA TYR A 10 -12.99 28.99 -3.15
C TYR A 10 -14.20 29.69 -2.54
N ASP A 11 -14.10 30.97 -2.15
CA ASP A 11 -15.22 31.73 -1.59
C ASP A 11 -16.40 31.80 -2.57
N ILE A 12 -16.11 32.08 -3.85
CA ILE A 12 -17.13 32.06 -4.92
C ILE A 12 -17.74 30.66 -5.07
N ALA A 13 -16.93 29.60 -5.01
CA ALA A 13 -17.43 28.22 -5.10
C ALA A 13 -18.33 27.87 -3.91
N LYS A 14 -17.95 28.26 -2.70
CA LYS A 14 -18.71 28.05 -1.47
C LYS A 14 -20.10 28.69 -1.56
N GLU A 15 -20.21 29.92 -2.06
CA GLU A 15 -21.51 30.57 -2.31
C GLU A 15 -22.38 29.77 -3.31
N ARG A 16 -21.78 29.29 -4.40
CA ARG A 16 -22.50 28.51 -5.43
C ARG A 16 -23.01 27.17 -4.90
N TYR A 17 -22.23 26.48 -4.06
CA TYR A 17 -22.65 25.22 -3.44
C TYR A 17 -23.70 25.44 -2.36
N ALA A 18 -23.60 26.52 -1.58
CA ALA A 18 -24.61 26.88 -0.58
C ALA A 18 -25.99 27.12 -1.22
N ALA A 19 -26.03 27.71 -2.42
CA ALA A 19 -27.28 27.94 -3.18
C ALA A 19 -28.03 26.65 -3.55
N VAL A 20 -27.36 25.48 -3.55
CA VAL A 20 -27.98 24.17 -3.77
C VAL A 20 -28.03 23.31 -2.49
N GLY A 21 -27.84 23.93 -1.33
CA GLY A 21 -27.96 23.28 -0.02
C GLY A 21 -26.71 22.48 0.41
N VAL A 22 -25.55 22.73 -0.18
CA VAL A 22 -24.29 22.05 0.17
C VAL A 22 -23.39 22.98 0.98
N ASP A 23 -23.06 22.57 2.21
CA ASP A 23 -22.06 23.22 3.06
C ASP A 23 -20.68 22.63 2.77
N THR A 24 -19.87 23.34 1.98
CA THR A 24 -18.55 22.86 1.56
C THR A 24 -17.55 22.76 2.72
N ASP A 25 -17.65 23.62 3.73
CA ASP A 25 -16.72 23.57 4.87
C ASP A 25 -16.98 22.32 5.71
N LYS A 26 -18.26 22.00 5.95
CA LYS A 26 -18.64 20.75 6.61
C LYS A 26 -18.21 19.51 5.82
N VAL A 27 -18.32 19.54 4.48
CA VAL A 27 -17.84 18.46 3.62
C VAL A 27 -16.32 18.31 3.71
N LEU A 28 -15.57 19.42 3.68
CA LEU A 28 -14.12 19.39 3.83
C LEU A 28 -13.70 18.84 5.19
N GLU A 29 -14.39 19.21 6.27
CA GLU A 29 -14.16 18.65 7.61
C GLU A 29 -14.40 17.13 7.65
N GLN A 30 -15.47 16.66 7.02
CA GLN A 30 -15.74 15.22 6.88
C GLN A 30 -14.63 14.52 6.07
N MET A 31 -14.18 15.13 4.97
CA MET A 31 -13.11 14.59 4.13
C MET A 31 -11.76 14.49 4.86
N GLN A 32 -11.47 15.39 5.81
CA GLN A 32 -10.23 15.29 6.62
C GLN A 32 -10.17 13.99 7.45
N ASN A 33 -11.31 13.41 7.80
CA ASN A 33 -11.41 12.17 8.57
C ASN A 33 -11.53 10.92 7.70
N PHE A 34 -11.48 11.06 6.38
CA PHE A 34 -11.50 9.93 5.46
C PHE A 34 -10.09 9.38 5.25
N HIS A 35 -9.93 8.07 5.33
CA HIS A 35 -8.64 7.40 5.23
C HIS A 35 -8.61 6.48 4.00
N LEU A 36 -7.69 6.73 3.09
CA LEU A 36 -7.36 5.81 2.00
C LEU A 36 -6.39 4.75 2.49
N SER A 37 -6.50 3.53 1.98
CA SER A 37 -5.48 2.49 2.19
C SER A 37 -4.65 2.35 0.92
N LEU A 38 -3.44 2.90 0.98
CA LEU A 38 -2.52 2.96 -0.15
C LEU A 38 -1.81 1.63 -0.29
N HIS A 39 -1.79 1.06 -1.48
CA HIS A 39 -1.12 -0.20 -1.74
C HIS A 39 0.41 -0.07 -1.80
N CYS A 40 1.15 -0.89 -1.04
CA CYS A 40 2.61 -0.82 -1.01
C CYS A 40 3.25 -1.21 -2.34
N TRP A 41 2.65 -2.17 -3.05
CA TRP A 41 3.24 -2.84 -4.20
C TRP A 41 3.44 -1.99 -5.45
N GLN A 42 2.84 -0.79 -5.47
CA GLN A 42 3.01 0.13 -6.57
C GLN A 42 4.41 0.77 -6.59
N ALA A 43 5.12 0.80 -5.46
CA ALA A 43 6.44 1.41 -5.39
C ALA A 43 7.54 0.53 -6.01
N ASP A 44 7.31 -0.77 -6.16
CA ASP A 44 8.33 -1.76 -6.55
C ASP A 44 7.84 -2.76 -7.60
N ASP A 45 6.74 -2.49 -8.30
CA ASP A 45 6.17 -3.38 -9.31
C ASP A 45 5.75 -4.78 -8.79
N VAL A 46 5.27 -4.89 -7.55
CA VAL A 46 4.83 -6.16 -6.92
C VAL A 46 5.96 -7.19 -6.75
N ILE A 47 7.19 -6.74 -6.52
CA ILE A 47 8.35 -7.63 -6.36
C ILE A 47 8.44 -8.18 -4.95
N GLY A 48 8.23 -7.33 -3.94
CA GLY A 48 8.44 -7.69 -2.54
C GLY A 48 9.92 -7.87 -2.17
N PHE A 49 10.15 -8.34 -0.95
CA PHE A 49 11.46 -8.46 -0.31
C PHE A 49 11.76 -9.85 0.23
N GLU A 50 10.88 -10.83 -0.01
CA GLU A 50 11.17 -12.24 0.29
C GLU A 50 12.34 -12.75 -0.56
N THR A 51 13.17 -13.63 0.00
CA THR A 51 14.28 -14.22 -0.73
C THR A 51 13.79 -15.28 -1.70
N GLY A 52 14.33 -15.29 -2.92
CA GLY A 52 13.92 -16.25 -3.94
C GLY A 52 12.59 -15.92 -4.63
N SER A 53 12.12 -14.67 -4.54
CA SER A 53 10.95 -14.23 -5.30
C SER A 53 11.18 -14.43 -6.80
N GLY A 54 10.26 -15.16 -7.42
CA GLY A 54 10.25 -15.42 -8.86
C GLY A 54 9.70 -14.22 -9.64
N SER A 55 9.58 -14.38 -10.96
CA SER A 55 8.82 -13.42 -11.77
C SER A 55 7.37 -13.28 -11.28
N LEU A 56 6.76 -12.12 -11.49
CA LEU A 56 5.36 -11.89 -11.17
C LEU A 56 4.46 -12.88 -11.94
N THR A 57 3.60 -13.61 -11.23
CA THR A 57 2.64 -14.59 -11.78
C THR A 57 1.26 -14.42 -11.12
N GLY A 58 0.37 -15.41 -11.28
CA GLY A 58 -0.99 -15.35 -10.73
C GLY A 58 -2.00 -14.62 -11.61
N GLY A 59 -1.67 -14.40 -12.88
CA GLY A 59 -2.54 -13.71 -13.85
C GLY A 59 -2.47 -12.20 -13.79
N ILE A 60 -1.58 -11.63 -12.97
CA ILE A 60 -1.29 -10.20 -12.87
C ILE A 60 0.05 -9.87 -13.51
N GLN A 61 0.19 -8.62 -13.94
CA GLN A 61 1.41 -8.11 -14.56
C GLN A 61 1.58 -6.63 -14.25
N THR A 62 2.82 -6.19 -14.12
CA THR A 62 3.23 -4.79 -14.17
C THR A 62 3.84 -4.52 -15.54
N THR A 63 3.50 -3.38 -16.14
CA THR A 63 3.90 -3.07 -17.53
C THR A 63 4.67 -1.77 -17.59
N GLY A 64 5.72 -1.73 -18.41
CA GLY A 64 6.61 -0.59 -18.55
C GLY A 64 7.92 -0.79 -17.79
N ASN A 65 8.96 -0.05 -18.20
CA ASN A 65 10.32 -0.13 -17.64
C ASN A 65 10.75 1.24 -17.10
N TYR A 66 9.85 1.94 -16.40
CA TYR A 66 10.20 3.24 -15.84
C TYR A 66 11.25 3.05 -14.73
N PRO A 67 12.39 3.78 -14.76
CA PRO A 67 13.45 3.56 -13.79
C PRO A 67 13.07 4.11 -12.40
N GLY A 68 13.74 3.61 -11.36
CA GLY A 68 13.67 4.18 -10.01
C GLY A 68 12.67 3.54 -9.06
N ARG A 69 12.14 2.36 -9.38
CA ARG A 69 11.35 1.57 -8.43
C ARG A 69 12.16 1.24 -7.17
N ALA A 70 11.47 1.13 -6.03
CA ALA A 70 12.09 0.72 -4.78
C ALA A 70 12.64 -0.71 -4.87
N ARG A 71 13.79 -0.95 -4.23
CA ARG A 71 14.51 -2.24 -4.26
C ARG A 71 14.65 -2.88 -2.89
N ASN A 72 14.26 -2.15 -1.85
CA ASN A 72 14.32 -2.58 -0.46
C ASN A 72 13.29 -1.79 0.36
N ILE A 73 13.14 -2.20 1.62
CA ILE A 73 12.17 -1.63 2.56
C ILE A 73 12.40 -0.14 2.80
N ASP A 74 13.65 0.29 2.91
CA ASP A 74 13.97 1.69 3.20
C ASP A 74 13.61 2.62 2.03
N GLU A 75 13.91 2.20 0.79
CA GLU A 75 13.50 2.91 -0.42
C GLU A 75 11.97 2.99 -0.50
N LEU A 76 11.27 1.87 -0.28
CA LEU A 76 9.82 1.81 -0.36
C LEU A 76 9.14 2.71 0.70
N ARG A 77 9.67 2.74 1.93
CA ARG A 77 9.22 3.67 2.98
C ARG A 77 9.40 5.13 2.56
N GLN A 78 10.56 5.48 2.01
CA GLN A 78 10.84 6.84 1.53
C GLN A 78 9.89 7.25 0.41
N ASP A 79 9.63 6.35 -0.54
CA ASP A 79 8.69 6.59 -1.64
C ASP A 79 7.26 6.81 -1.13
N ILE A 80 6.81 6.01 -0.15
CA ILE A 80 5.49 6.20 0.49
C ILE A 80 5.42 7.54 1.21
N LEU A 81 6.41 7.91 2.02
CA LEU A 81 6.44 9.21 2.68
C LEU A 81 6.41 10.35 1.67
N LYS A 82 7.15 10.20 0.57
CA LYS A 82 7.15 11.20 -0.51
C LYS A 82 5.78 11.31 -1.16
N ALA A 83 5.14 10.19 -1.50
CA ALA A 83 3.81 10.18 -2.08
C ALA A 83 2.78 10.83 -1.14
N THR A 84 2.76 10.40 0.14
CA THR A 84 1.83 10.94 1.14
C THR A 84 2.06 12.41 1.46
N SER A 85 3.27 12.96 1.27
CA SER A 85 3.49 14.41 1.37
C SER A 85 2.69 15.24 0.35
N TYR A 86 2.22 14.61 -0.73
CA TYR A 86 1.38 15.23 -1.76
C TYR A 86 -0.12 14.91 -1.61
N ILE A 87 -0.49 14.02 -0.68
CA ILE A 87 -1.87 13.56 -0.50
C ILE A 87 -2.42 14.14 0.81
N PRO A 88 -3.46 14.98 0.78
CA PRO A 88 -4.02 15.58 2.00
C PRO A 88 -4.63 14.55 2.95
N GLY A 89 -4.39 14.76 4.24
CA GLY A 89 -4.95 13.93 5.32
C GLY A 89 -3.96 12.87 5.83
N THR A 90 -4.44 12.01 6.71
CA THR A 90 -3.69 10.87 7.22
C THR A 90 -4.28 9.60 6.64
N HIS A 91 -3.46 8.68 6.16
CA HIS A 91 -3.90 7.49 5.43
C HIS A 91 -3.28 6.22 6.01
N ARG A 92 -3.66 5.09 5.42
CA ARG A 92 -3.20 3.75 5.80
C ARG A 92 -2.27 3.22 4.71
N LEU A 93 -1.45 2.25 5.07
CA LEU A 93 -0.64 1.46 4.13
C LEU A 93 -1.14 0.03 4.11
N ASN A 94 -1.45 -0.48 2.93
CA ASN A 94 -1.85 -1.86 2.70
C ASN A 94 -0.63 -2.68 2.30
N LEU A 95 -0.20 -3.58 3.19
CA LEU A 95 0.96 -4.43 2.99
C LEU A 95 0.56 -5.79 2.41
N HIS A 96 1.44 -6.34 1.59
CA HIS A 96 1.43 -7.77 1.26
C HIS A 96 2.47 -8.51 2.10
N GLU A 97 2.22 -9.79 2.38
CA GLU A 97 3.12 -10.69 3.11
C GLU A 97 4.56 -10.72 2.57
N ILE A 98 4.73 -10.61 1.24
CA ILE A 98 6.05 -10.59 0.60
C ILE A 98 6.87 -9.34 0.93
N TYR A 99 6.30 -8.32 1.59
CA TYR A 99 6.98 -7.09 2.00
C TYR A 99 7.53 -7.16 3.43
N GLY A 100 7.55 -8.35 4.05
CA GLY A 100 8.15 -8.56 5.36
C GLY A 100 9.61 -8.12 5.42
N ASP A 101 10.02 -7.62 6.58
CA ASP A 101 11.40 -7.36 6.96
C ASP A 101 12.09 -8.66 7.35
N PHE A 102 12.45 -9.44 6.34
CA PHE A 102 13.08 -10.75 6.50
C PHE A 102 14.59 -10.66 6.79
N GLN A 103 15.20 -9.46 6.71
CA GLN A 103 16.63 -9.24 6.98
C GLN A 103 17.55 -10.22 6.21
N GLY A 104 17.15 -10.58 4.98
CA GLY A 104 17.87 -11.53 4.13
C GLY A 104 17.76 -13.01 4.54
N GLN A 105 16.96 -13.33 5.56
CA GLN A 105 16.69 -14.72 5.95
C GLN A 105 15.66 -15.37 5.03
N PRO A 106 15.85 -16.66 4.67
CA PRO A 106 14.84 -17.42 3.95
C PRO A 106 13.71 -17.83 4.89
N VAL A 107 12.62 -17.08 4.87
CA VAL A 107 11.37 -17.39 5.57
C VAL A 107 10.33 -17.75 4.51
N ASP A 108 9.82 -18.97 4.55
CA ASP A 108 8.74 -19.40 3.65
C ASP A 108 7.39 -18.86 4.16
N ARG A 109 6.40 -18.74 3.27
CA ARG A 109 5.17 -17.97 3.53
C ARG A 109 4.31 -18.56 4.65
N ASP A 110 4.32 -19.88 4.83
CA ASP A 110 3.65 -20.55 5.94
C ASP A 110 4.34 -20.33 7.31
N GLN A 111 5.53 -19.72 7.33
CA GLN A 111 6.33 -19.44 8.53
C GLN A 111 6.40 -17.94 8.86
N VAL A 112 5.64 -17.10 8.16
CA VAL A 112 5.64 -15.65 8.39
C VAL A 112 4.92 -15.31 9.69
N GLU A 113 5.67 -14.75 10.63
CA GLU A 113 5.21 -14.27 11.93
C GLU A 113 5.20 -12.72 12.04
N PRO A 114 4.49 -12.15 13.04
CA PRO A 114 4.49 -10.70 13.30
C PRO A 114 5.88 -10.07 13.46
N LYS A 115 6.89 -10.82 13.90
CA LYS A 115 8.27 -10.33 14.04
C LYS A 115 8.85 -9.82 12.72
N HIS A 116 8.44 -10.41 11.59
CA HIS A 116 8.86 -9.97 10.25
C HIS A 116 8.18 -8.67 9.82
N PHE A 117 7.17 -8.20 10.56
CA PHE A 117 6.49 -6.91 10.31
C PHE A 117 6.70 -5.92 11.45
N GLN A 118 7.53 -6.25 12.44
CA GLN A 118 7.75 -5.40 13.59
C GLN A 118 8.26 -4.01 13.19
N SER A 119 9.23 -3.94 12.27
CA SER A 119 9.76 -2.67 11.77
C SER A 119 8.71 -1.87 11.00
N TRP A 120 7.77 -2.52 10.30
CA TRP A 120 6.62 -1.85 9.68
C TRP A 120 5.65 -1.29 10.71
N ILE A 121 5.35 -2.05 11.77
CA ILE A 121 4.45 -1.61 12.85
C ILE A 121 5.03 -0.39 13.57
N GLU A 122 6.34 -0.40 13.84
CA GLU A 122 7.03 0.74 14.45
C GLU A 122 7.04 1.95 13.53
N TRP A 123 7.42 1.76 12.26
CA TRP A 123 7.39 2.81 11.24
C TRP A 123 5.99 3.40 11.05
N GLY A 124 4.95 2.55 11.01
CA GLY A 124 3.57 3.00 10.90
C GLY A 124 3.13 3.84 12.10
N LYS A 125 3.54 3.45 13.32
CA LYS A 125 3.30 4.26 14.53
C LYS A 125 4.01 5.61 14.47
N GLU A 126 5.28 5.63 14.07
CA GLU A 126 6.09 6.85 13.95
C GLU A 126 5.45 7.87 12.99
N HIS A 127 4.89 7.39 11.88
CA HIS A 127 4.32 8.24 10.84
C HIS A 127 2.79 8.38 10.90
N ASN A 128 2.15 7.98 12.01
CA ASN A 128 0.69 7.98 12.19
C ASN A 128 -0.06 7.25 11.05
N MET A 129 0.55 6.20 10.51
CA MET A 129 0.05 5.41 9.38
C MET A 129 -0.36 4.03 9.87
N LYS A 130 -1.66 3.75 9.88
CA LYS A 130 -2.16 2.43 10.24
C LYS A 130 -1.90 1.44 9.11
N LEU A 131 -1.74 0.16 9.44
CA LEU A 131 -1.42 -0.89 8.48
C LEU A 131 -2.63 -1.79 8.22
N ASP A 132 -2.87 -2.09 6.95
CA ASP A 132 -3.70 -3.20 6.46
C ASP A 132 -2.79 -4.31 5.93
N PHE A 133 -3.34 -5.51 5.74
CA PHE A 133 -2.53 -6.69 5.44
C PHE A 133 -3.23 -7.66 4.49
N ASN A 134 -2.44 -8.34 3.66
CA ASN A 134 -2.87 -9.39 2.75
C ASN A 134 -1.85 -10.54 2.80
N SER A 135 -2.32 -11.78 2.83
CA SER A 135 -1.47 -12.91 2.46
C SER A 135 -1.11 -12.83 0.96
N THR A 136 -0.01 -13.48 0.57
CA THR A 136 0.39 -13.52 -0.84
C THR A 136 0.37 -14.96 -1.33
N SER A 137 -0.60 -15.31 -2.18
CA SER A 137 -0.76 -16.68 -2.71
C SER A 137 -0.44 -16.80 -4.21
N PHE A 138 0.48 -15.97 -4.71
CA PHE A 138 0.95 -15.93 -6.11
C PHE A 138 2.49 -15.76 -6.17
N SER A 139 3.12 -15.90 -7.34
CA SER A 139 4.58 -15.77 -7.50
C SER A 139 5.41 -16.68 -6.59
N HIS A 140 4.90 -17.88 -6.34
CA HIS A 140 5.53 -18.89 -5.49
C HIS A 140 5.56 -20.25 -6.19
N PRO A 141 6.56 -21.11 -5.95
CA PRO A 141 6.58 -22.46 -6.51
C PRO A 141 5.33 -23.30 -6.19
N LYS A 142 4.62 -22.99 -5.10
CA LYS A 142 3.35 -23.64 -4.71
C LYS A 142 2.08 -22.92 -5.20
N SER A 143 2.18 -21.87 -6.01
CA SER A 143 1.04 -21.06 -6.49
C SER A 143 0.82 -21.19 -8.01
N GLY A 144 0.66 -22.41 -8.51
CA GLY A 144 0.37 -22.66 -9.94
C GLY A 144 -1.00 -22.13 -10.39
N ASN A 145 -1.81 -22.95 -11.06
CA ASN A 145 -3.18 -22.53 -11.41
C ASN A 145 -4.10 -22.38 -10.20
N LEU A 146 -3.78 -23.03 -9.07
CA LEU A 146 -4.58 -23.07 -7.84
C LEU A 146 -3.67 -23.02 -6.60
N SER A 147 -4.11 -22.30 -5.57
CA SER A 147 -3.50 -22.23 -4.23
C SER A 147 -4.41 -22.89 -3.18
N LEU A 148 -5.28 -22.14 -2.51
CA LEU A 148 -6.20 -22.64 -1.47
C LEU A 148 -7.17 -23.73 -1.97
N ALA A 149 -7.47 -23.72 -3.28
CA ALA A 149 -8.35 -24.70 -3.93
C ALA A 149 -7.59 -25.81 -4.68
N ASN A 150 -6.28 -25.95 -4.46
CA ASN A 150 -5.46 -26.95 -5.16
C ASN A 150 -5.91 -28.39 -4.80
N PRO A 151 -5.96 -29.35 -5.73
CA PRO A 151 -6.29 -30.75 -5.40
C PRO A 151 -5.25 -31.42 -4.49
N ASP A 152 -3.99 -30.97 -4.49
CA ASP A 152 -2.95 -31.46 -3.60
C ASP A 152 -3.14 -30.91 -2.17
N GLU A 153 -3.30 -31.81 -1.19
CA GLU A 153 -3.47 -31.46 0.22
C GLU A 153 -2.24 -30.75 0.81
N GLY A 154 -1.04 -31.13 0.42
CA GLY A 154 0.20 -30.49 0.88
C GLY A 154 0.34 -29.06 0.36
N ILE A 155 -0.24 -28.73 -0.79
CA ILE A 155 -0.33 -27.35 -1.28
C ILE A 155 -1.39 -26.56 -0.52
N ARG A 156 -2.57 -27.16 -0.27
CA ARG A 156 -3.62 -26.48 0.50
C ARG A 156 -3.22 -26.22 1.94
N ASN A 157 -2.53 -27.15 2.60
CA ASN A 157 -2.09 -26.97 3.98
C ASN A 157 -0.95 -25.96 4.11
N PHE A 158 -0.23 -25.69 3.03
CA PHE A 158 0.80 -24.65 2.99
C PHE A 158 0.20 -23.24 2.87
N TRP A 159 -0.93 -23.09 2.16
CA TRP A 159 -1.60 -21.80 1.93
C TRP A 159 -2.67 -21.48 2.97
#